data_AF-A0A512M3R5-F1
#
_entry.id   AF-A0A512M3R5-F1
#
_cell.length_a   1.000
_cell.length_b   1.000
_cell.length_c   1.000
_cell.angle_alpha   90.00
_cell.angle_beta   90.00
_cell.angle_gamma   90.00
#
_symmetry.space_group_name_H-M   'P 1'
#
loop_
_entity.id
_entity.type
_entity.pdbx_description
1 polymer ?
#
loop_
_entity_poly.entity_id
_entity_poly.type
_entity_poly.pdbx_seq_one_letter_code
_entity_poly.pdbx_strand_id
1 'polypeptide(L)'
;MQKTRGLIPALSVCTIPRSECQPDQPLSFRIVKYKIKNADASGSEFINTNLQGSRFHDVNLSSAEFVDVNLSNTNFEDVALTNVTIRNANCSHMVLEDACYEGMLIDGIPVTELLRVYQNQQA
;
A
#
# COMPACT_ATOMS: atom_id res chain seq x y z
N MET A 1 -24.94 -25.83 2.72
CA MET A 1 -23.81 -26.50 2.04
C MET A 1 -22.68 -25.49 1.95
N GLN A 2 -21.58 -25.77 2.63
CA GLN A 2 -20.41 -24.89 2.75
C GLN A 2 -19.56 -24.94 1.47
N LYS A 3 -18.80 -23.87 1.25
CA LYS A 3 -17.49 -23.86 0.55
C LYS A 3 -17.49 -24.07 -0.97
N THR A 4 -17.60 -22.96 -1.70
CA THR A 4 -16.72 -22.66 -2.84
C THR A 4 -15.83 -21.51 -2.40
N ARG A 5 -14.82 -21.77 -1.55
CA ARG A 5 -13.41 -21.76 -1.99
C ARG A 5 -13.22 -20.78 -3.15
N GLY A 6 -13.18 -19.49 -2.81
CA GLY A 6 -12.63 -18.45 -3.65
C GLY A 6 -11.17 -18.78 -3.90
N LEU A 7 -10.94 -19.60 -4.93
CA LEU A 7 -9.63 -19.88 -5.46
C LEU A 7 -9.25 -18.62 -6.24
N ILE A 8 -8.77 -17.60 -5.53
CA ILE A 8 -8.03 -16.51 -6.17
C ILE A 8 -6.68 -17.16 -6.52
N PRO A 9 -6.38 -17.37 -7.81
CA PRO A 9 -5.10 -17.96 -8.16
C PRO A 9 -4.02 -16.98 -7.71
N ALA A 10 -2.94 -17.52 -7.16
CA ALA A 10 -1.68 -16.83 -7.01
C ALA A 10 -1.25 -16.26 -8.37
N LEU A 11 -1.66 -15.01 -8.66
CA LEU A 11 -1.05 -14.20 -9.69
C LEU A 11 -0.06 -13.29 -8.98
N SER A 12 1.17 -13.79 -8.96
CA SER A 12 2.39 -13.01 -8.92
C SER A 12 2.19 -11.66 -9.62
N VAL A 13 2.52 -10.57 -8.92
CA VAL A 13 2.31 -9.18 -9.32
C VAL A 13 0.83 -8.81 -9.28
N CYS A 14 0.42 -8.00 -8.30
CA CYS A 14 -0.83 -7.23 -8.36
C CYS A 14 -0.79 -6.34 -9.61
N THR A 15 -1.12 -6.92 -10.76
CA THR A 15 -1.32 -6.20 -12.00
C THR A 15 -2.64 -5.48 -11.80
N ILE A 16 -2.54 -4.20 -11.40
CA ILE A 16 -3.62 -3.24 -11.63
C ILE A 16 -4.08 -3.49 -13.07
N PRO A 17 -5.33 -3.89 -13.29
CA PRO A 17 -5.75 -4.48 -14.56
C PRO A 17 -5.39 -3.54 -15.70
N ARG A 18 -4.68 -4.06 -16.70
CA ARG A 18 -4.25 -3.32 -17.89
C ARG A 18 -5.41 -2.65 -18.65
N SER A 19 -6.65 -3.03 -18.34
CA SER A 19 -7.87 -2.35 -18.82
C SER A 19 -8.11 -0.96 -18.19
N GLU A 20 -7.45 -0.63 -17.08
CA GLU A 20 -7.38 0.74 -16.53
C GLU A 20 -6.09 1.47 -16.91
N CYS A 21 -5.08 0.74 -17.39
CA CYS A 21 -3.85 1.26 -17.97
C CYS A 21 -4.00 1.39 -19.50
N GLN A 22 -4.92 2.25 -19.94
CA GLN A 22 -5.00 2.61 -21.37
C GLN A 22 -3.86 3.58 -21.73
N PRO A 23 -2.98 3.25 -22.70
CA PRO A 23 -1.85 4.10 -23.08
C PRO A 23 -2.21 5.27 -24.01
N ASP A 24 -3.48 5.62 -24.18
CA ASP A 24 -3.90 6.50 -25.29
C ASP A 24 -4.99 7.51 -24.92
N GLN A 25 -4.96 8.14 -23.74
CA GLN A 25 -5.85 9.28 -23.46
C GLN A 25 -5.08 10.46 -22.85
N PRO A 26 -5.34 11.69 -23.31
CA PRO A 26 -4.48 12.85 -23.07
C PRO A 26 -4.40 13.22 -21.59
N LEU A 27 -3.25 13.79 -21.22
CA LEU A 27 -2.78 14.28 -19.92
C LEU A 27 -3.75 15.28 -19.24
N SER A 28 -4.96 14.84 -18.96
CA SER A 28 -5.77 15.37 -17.86
C SER A 28 -5.39 14.53 -16.65
N PHE A 29 -4.83 15.20 -15.66
CA PHE A 29 -4.36 14.69 -14.37
C PHE A 29 -5.48 13.90 -13.65
N ARG A 30 -5.68 12.64 -14.05
CA ARG A 30 -6.75 11.80 -13.54
C ARG A 30 -6.20 11.11 -12.29
N ILE A 31 -6.54 11.66 -11.13
CA ILE A 31 -6.32 11.00 -9.84
C ILE A 31 -7.13 9.71 -9.86
N VAL A 32 -6.45 8.56 -9.92
CA VAL A 32 -7.13 7.26 -9.78
C VAL A 32 -7.20 6.94 -8.29
N LYS A 33 -8.40 7.06 -7.72
CA LYS A 33 -8.67 6.67 -6.34
C LYS A 33 -9.07 5.21 -6.32
N TYR A 34 -8.19 4.38 -5.79
CA TYR A 34 -8.49 2.96 -5.60
C TYR A 34 -9.17 2.74 -4.26
N LYS A 35 -10.20 1.89 -4.26
CA LYS A 35 -10.82 1.37 -3.04
C LYS A 35 -10.62 -0.14 -3.05
N ILE A 36 -9.67 -0.61 -2.27
CA ILE A 36 -9.30 -2.02 -2.21
C ILE A 36 -9.71 -2.54 -0.83
N LYS A 37 -10.46 -3.65 -0.82
CA LYS A 37 -10.95 -4.29 0.39
C LYS A 37 -10.73 -5.80 0.33
N ASN A 38 -10.35 -6.40 1.45
CA ASN A 38 -10.26 -7.86 1.64
C ASN A 38 -9.41 -8.53 0.54
N ALA A 39 -8.22 -7.97 0.27
CA ALA A 39 -7.37 -8.37 -0.85
C ALA A 39 -5.97 -8.80 -0.37
N ASP A 40 -5.37 -9.75 -1.08
CA ASP A 40 -3.97 -10.13 -0.90
C ASP A 40 -3.14 -9.54 -2.04
N ALA A 41 -2.33 -8.56 -1.71
CA ALA A 41 -1.35 -7.90 -2.56
C ALA A 41 0.07 -8.04 -1.97
N SER A 42 0.31 -9.11 -1.21
CA SER A 42 1.64 -9.42 -0.69
C SER A 42 2.65 -9.63 -1.83
N GLY A 43 3.88 -9.17 -1.63
CA GLY A 43 4.95 -9.23 -2.64
C GLY A 43 4.68 -8.43 -3.91
N SER A 44 3.72 -7.50 -3.90
CA SER A 44 3.39 -6.71 -5.08
C SER A 44 4.31 -5.52 -5.26
N GLU A 45 4.64 -5.21 -6.51
CA GLU A 45 5.46 -4.07 -6.88
C GLU A 45 4.58 -2.95 -7.44
N PHE A 46 4.60 -1.79 -6.81
CA PHE A 46 3.97 -0.56 -7.28
C PHE A 46 5.06 0.40 -7.73
N ILE A 47 5.29 0.50 -9.04
CA ILE A 47 6.35 1.34 -9.62
C ILE A 47 5.73 2.44 -10.48
N ASN A 48 6.09 3.70 -10.22
CA ASN A 48 5.63 4.87 -10.98
C ASN A 48 4.10 5.01 -11.04
N THR A 49 3.42 4.71 -9.92
CA THR A 49 1.96 4.68 -9.81
C THR A 49 1.42 5.87 -9.00
N ASN A 50 0.34 6.49 -9.47
CA ASN A 50 -0.40 7.49 -8.69
C ASN A 50 -1.54 6.83 -7.90
N LEU A 51 -1.35 6.69 -6.59
CA LEU A 51 -2.34 6.14 -5.64
C LEU A 51 -2.99 7.25 -4.79
N GLN A 52 -2.86 8.51 -5.17
CA GLN A 52 -3.34 9.65 -4.39
C GLN A 52 -4.82 9.51 -4.00
N GLY A 53 -5.13 9.64 -2.71
CA GLY A 53 -6.50 9.58 -2.21
C GLY A 53 -7.12 8.18 -2.22
N SER A 54 -6.32 7.12 -2.41
CA SER A 54 -6.79 5.74 -2.35
C SER A 54 -7.09 5.29 -0.93
N ARG A 55 -7.88 4.23 -0.79
CA ARG A 55 -8.22 3.62 0.49
C ARG A 55 -8.03 2.11 0.41
N PHE A 56 -7.25 1.60 1.35
CA PHE A 56 -6.99 0.18 1.55
C PHE A 56 -7.56 -0.21 2.91
N HIS A 57 -8.44 -1.21 2.93
CA HIS A 57 -9.07 -1.70 4.15
C HIS A 57 -9.01 -3.22 4.19
N ASP A 58 -8.43 -3.82 5.24
CA ASP A 58 -8.25 -5.28 5.34
C ASP A 58 -7.47 -5.83 4.12
N VAL A 59 -6.26 -5.31 3.90
CA VAL A 59 -5.42 -5.68 2.75
C VAL A 59 -4.08 -6.20 3.24
N ASN A 60 -3.64 -7.34 2.70
CA ASN A 60 -2.28 -7.82 2.91
C ASN A 60 -1.34 -7.18 1.89
N LEU A 61 -0.45 -6.30 2.33
CA LEU A 61 0.62 -5.69 1.54
C LEU A 61 2.00 -6.17 2.01
N SER A 62 2.07 -7.31 2.72
CA SER A 62 3.34 -7.82 3.25
C SER A 62 4.36 -8.02 2.14
N SER A 63 5.59 -7.53 2.34
CA SER A 63 6.68 -7.56 1.36
C SER A 63 6.38 -6.83 0.04
N ALA A 64 5.39 -5.94 0.01
CA ALA A 64 5.17 -5.08 -1.15
C ALA A 64 6.27 -4.01 -1.26
N GLU A 65 6.59 -3.64 -2.49
CA GLU A 65 7.53 -2.56 -2.81
C GLU A 65 6.80 -1.40 -3.47
N PHE A 66 7.04 -0.19 -2.95
CA PHE A 66 6.51 1.06 -3.50
C PHE A 66 7.67 1.93 -3.96
N VAL A 67 7.80 2.15 -5.28
CA VAL A 67 8.90 2.93 -5.88
C VAL A 67 8.34 4.01 -6.79
N ASP A 68 8.74 5.26 -6.59
CA ASP A 68 8.27 6.41 -7.39
C ASP A 68 6.75 6.58 -7.36
N VAL A 69 6.11 6.33 -6.20
CA VAL A 69 4.65 6.36 -6.07
C VAL A 69 4.12 7.62 -5.39
N ASN A 70 2.92 8.06 -5.77
CA ASN A 70 2.20 9.09 -5.04
C ASN A 70 1.17 8.46 -4.10
N LEU A 71 1.48 8.41 -2.79
CA LEU A 71 0.60 7.94 -1.72
C LEU A 71 -0.10 9.09 -0.98
N SER A 72 -0.10 10.30 -1.53
CA SER A 72 -0.64 11.45 -0.81
C SER A 72 -2.14 11.32 -0.53
N ASN A 73 -2.58 11.70 0.67
CA ASN A 73 -3.96 11.54 1.14
C ASN A 73 -4.49 10.09 1.11
N THR A 74 -3.61 9.09 1.12
CA THR A 74 -4.02 7.68 1.14
C THR A 74 -4.35 7.24 2.56
N ASN A 75 -5.39 6.43 2.72
CA ASN A 75 -5.71 5.79 3.99
C ASN A 75 -5.44 4.28 3.92
N PHE A 76 -4.70 3.76 4.89
CA PHE A 76 -4.52 2.33 5.13
C PHE A 76 -5.12 2.00 6.49
N GLU A 77 -6.15 1.15 6.51
CA GLU A 77 -6.89 0.71 7.68
C GLU A 77 -6.85 -0.83 7.74
N ASP A 78 -6.49 -1.42 8.87
CA ASP A 78 -6.37 -2.89 9.02
C ASP A 78 -5.46 -3.53 7.95
N VAL A 79 -4.31 -2.91 7.65
CA VAL A 79 -3.41 -3.37 6.57
C VAL A 79 -2.15 -4.04 7.14
N ALA A 80 -1.73 -5.16 6.54
CA ALA A 80 -0.43 -5.76 6.84
C ALA A 80 0.65 -5.13 5.96
N LEU A 81 1.55 -4.34 6.55
CA LEU A 81 2.70 -3.68 5.91
C LEU A 81 4.03 -4.33 6.32
N THR A 82 4.00 -5.62 6.65
CA THR A 82 5.18 -6.34 7.14
C THR A 82 6.27 -6.40 6.08
N ASN A 83 7.51 -6.00 6.41
CA ASN A 83 8.65 -5.93 5.47
C ASN A 83 8.38 -5.08 4.20
N VAL A 84 7.50 -4.08 4.28
CA VAL A 84 7.26 -3.16 3.16
C VAL A 84 8.40 -2.15 3.04
N THR A 85 8.83 -1.91 1.79
CA THR A 85 9.81 -0.87 1.46
C THR A 85 9.15 0.20 0.61
N ILE A 86 9.24 1.46 1.08
CA ILE A 86 8.73 2.63 0.37
C ILE A 86 9.94 3.51 -0.02
N ARG A 87 10.15 3.74 -1.32
CA ARG A 87 11.25 4.53 -1.87
C ARG A 87 10.74 5.59 -2.84
N ASN A 88 11.28 6.80 -2.70
CA ASN A 88 10.91 7.96 -3.53
C ASN A 88 9.39 8.14 -3.66
N ALA A 89 8.67 7.96 -2.54
CA ALA A 89 7.23 8.07 -2.51
C ALA A 89 6.78 9.38 -1.88
N ASN A 90 5.68 9.93 -2.38
CA ASN A 90 5.00 11.04 -1.70
C ASN A 90 4.00 10.47 -0.68
N CYS A 91 4.37 10.47 0.60
CA CYS A 91 3.51 10.04 1.72
C CYS A 91 2.79 11.21 2.43
N SER A 92 2.66 12.38 1.78
CA SER A 92 2.03 13.55 2.41
C SER A 92 0.57 13.28 2.79
N HIS A 93 0.19 13.55 4.03
CA HIS A 93 -1.15 13.25 4.56
C HIS A 93 -1.58 11.77 4.45
N MET A 94 -0.61 10.86 4.35
CA MET A 94 -0.88 9.44 4.48
C MET A 94 -1.25 9.10 5.92
N VAL A 95 -2.28 8.28 6.09
CA VAL A 95 -2.72 7.80 7.41
C VAL A 95 -2.60 6.28 7.44
N LEU A 96 -2.02 5.79 8.54
CA LEU A 96 -1.92 4.37 8.89
C LEU A 96 -2.71 4.16 10.18
N GLU A 97 -3.82 3.44 10.10
CA GLU A 97 -4.68 3.07 11.22
C GLU A 97 -4.75 1.55 11.32
N ASP A 98 -4.56 1.02 12.53
CA ASP A 98 -4.59 -0.43 12.81
C ASP A 98 -3.72 -1.29 11.87
N ALA A 99 -2.64 -0.70 11.34
CA ALA A 99 -1.74 -1.35 10.42
C ALA A 99 -0.61 -2.12 11.14
N CYS A 100 -0.25 -3.30 10.62
CA CYS A 100 0.93 -4.02 11.06
C CYS A 100 2.16 -3.52 10.30
N TYR A 101 2.97 -2.66 10.91
CA TYR A 101 4.18 -2.06 10.33
C TYR A 101 5.48 -2.75 10.77
N GLU A 102 5.42 -4.04 11.16
CA GLU A 102 6.60 -4.79 11.59
C GLU A 102 7.61 -4.95 10.44
N GLY A 103 8.87 -4.57 10.65
CA GLY A 103 9.88 -4.60 9.60
C GLY A 103 9.72 -3.53 8.51
N MET A 104 8.74 -2.62 8.61
CA MET A 104 8.64 -1.46 7.72
C MET A 104 9.79 -0.49 7.99
N LEU A 105 10.42 -0.01 6.92
CA LEU A 105 11.56 0.91 6.98
C LEU A 105 11.19 2.27 6.35
N ILE A 106 11.51 3.37 7.02
CA ILE A 106 11.47 4.74 6.48
C ILE A 106 12.91 5.25 6.46
N ASP A 107 13.45 5.55 5.28
CA ASP A 107 14.85 5.95 5.08
C ASP A 107 15.86 4.96 5.71
N GLY A 108 15.51 3.66 5.69
CA GLY A 108 16.30 2.59 6.30
C GLY A 108 16.15 2.44 7.82
N ILE A 109 15.30 3.26 8.45
CA ILE A 109 15.02 3.22 9.89
C ILE A 109 13.74 2.42 10.15
N PRO A 110 13.75 1.41 11.03
CA PRO A 110 12.54 0.70 11.42
C PRO A 110 11.49 1.61 12.05
N VAL A 111 10.26 1.56 11.56
CA VAL A 111 9.13 2.34 12.12
C VAL A 111 8.88 1.99 13.58
N THR A 112 9.09 0.73 13.96
CA THR A 112 8.99 0.27 15.35
C THR A 112 9.94 1.03 16.28
N GLU A 113 11.16 1.34 15.84
CA GLU A 113 12.13 2.11 16.62
C GLU A 113 11.75 3.60 16.69
N LEU A 114 11.26 4.18 15.59
CA LEU A 114 10.75 5.55 15.57
C LEU A 114 9.60 5.74 16.59
N LEU A 115 8.63 4.83 16.59
CA LEU A 115 7.50 4.87 17.52
C LEU A 115 7.94 4.65 18.96
N ARG A 116 8.89 3.75 19.19
CA ARG A 116 9.47 3.52 20.52
C ARG A 116 10.13 4.78 21.09
N VAL A 117 10.94 5.47 20.27
CA VAL A 117 11.58 6.74 20.68
C VAL A 117 10.52 7.80 21.00
N TYR A 118 9.49 7.93 20.16
CA TYR A 118 8.39 8.87 20.40
C TYR A 118 7.64 8.57 21.70
N GLN A 119 7.29 7.30 21.94
CA GLN A 119 6.62 6.88 23.17
C GLN A 119 7.46 7.16 24.43
N ASN A 120 8.77 6.91 24.36
CA ASN A 120 9.68 7.19 25.48
C ASN A 120 9.84 8.69 25.78
N GLN A 121 9.63 9.57 24.80
CA GLN A 121 9.66 11.03 25.01
C GLN A 121 8.39 11.57 25.65
N GLN A 122 7.30 10.79 25.64
CA GLN A 122 6.01 11.16 26.24
C GLN A 122 5.80 10.60 27.65
N ALA A 123 6.74 9.79 28.14
CA ALA A 123 6.78 9.26 29.50
C ALA A 123 7.65 10.13 30.41
#